data_AF-A0A060DQ56-F1
#
_entry.id   AF-A0A060DQ56-F1
#
_cell.length_a   1.000
_cell.length_b   1.000
_cell.length_c   1.000
_cell.angle_alpha   90.00
_cell.angle_beta   90.00
_cell.angle_gamma   90.00
#
_symmetry.space_group_name_H-M   'P 1'
#
loop_
_entity.id
_entity.type
_entity.pdbx_description
1 polymer ?
#
loop_
_entity_poly.entity_id
_entity_poly.type
_entity_poly.pdbx_seq_one_letter_code
_entity_poly.pdbx_strand_id
1 'polypeptide(L)'
;MLKLLKEILRTGEATVKYPFAPMEVCKDFRGKPEHRAEDCIACAACTVACPANAIQMETDTAAGSRTWSINYGRCVFCGRCEESCPTGAIRLSADFELAVGSKADLTRKAVFTLAGCACCGKPFAPAKEVDYVARLLGQTARSEEEAERLRLTVATCPACKRAQDVHQIATMGIARQMDARHSEAGRSVKELETTP
;
A
#
# COMPACT_ATOMS: atom_id res chain seq x y z
N MET A 1 23.81 43.87 -40.42
CA MET A 1 24.49 42.63 -39.95
C MET A 1 25.30 42.83 -38.66
N LEU A 2 26.12 43.88 -38.52
CA LEU A 2 26.94 44.10 -37.30
C LEU A 2 26.16 44.24 -35.98
N LYS A 3 24.93 44.78 -36.00
CA LYS A 3 24.06 44.88 -34.81
C LYS A 3 23.73 43.50 -34.21
N LEU A 4 23.54 42.49 -35.05
CA LEU A 4 23.24 41.13 -34.61
C LEU A 4 24.46 40.51 -33.91
N LEU A 5 25.66 40.68 -34.48
CA LEU A 5 26.89 40.20 -33.85
C LEU A 5 27.12 40.86 -32.48
N LYS A 6 26.86 42.17 -32.37
CA LYS A 6 26.98 42.89 -31.10
C LYS A 6 26.05 42.33 -30.03
N GLU A 7 24.82 41.98 -30.40
CA GLU A 7 23.86 41.41 -29.44
C GLU A 7 24.17 39.98 -29.05
N ILE A 8 24.68 39.16 -29.98
CA ILE A 8 25.15 37.80 -29.67
C ILE A 8 26.30 37.86 -28.66
N LEU A 9 27.28 38.76 -28.88
CA LEU A 9 28.40 38.94 -27.95
C LEU A 9 27.96 39.47 -26.58
N ARG A 10 26.93 40.33 -26.52
CA ARG A 10 26.37 40.85 -25.26
C ARG A 10 25.59 39.78 -24.48
N THR A 11 24.88 38.90 -25.18
CA THR A 11 24.07 37.85 -24.58
C THR A 11 24.92 36.71 -24.00
N GLY A 12 26.10 36.48 -24.58
CA GLY A 12 27.02 35.44 -24.14
C GLY A 12 26.59 34.04 -24.61
N GLU A 13 27.23 33.02 -24.04
CA GLU A 13 26.98 31.62 -24.41
C GLU A 13 25.78 31.07 -23.64
N ALA A 14 24.80 30.53 -24.37
CA ALA A 14 23.64 29.86 -23.76
C ALA A 14 23.94 28.43 -23.29
N THR A 15 25.09 27.87 -23.66
CA THR A 15 25.46 26.48 -23.38
C THR A 15 25.93 26.30 -21.94
N VAL A 16 25.44 25.26 -21.28
CA VAL A 16 25.95 24.80 -19.99
C VAL A 16 27.16 23.89 -20.18
N LYS A 17 28.03 23.80 -19.16
CA LYS A 17 29.25 22.97 -19.18
C LYS A 17 28.98 21.48 -18.95
N TYR A 18 27.90 20.93 -19.50
CA TYR A 18 27.60 19.51 -19.40
C TYR A 18 28.59 18.69 -20.25
N PRO A 19 29.12 17.55 -19.78
CA PRO A 19 28.86 16.87 -18.51
C PRO A 19 29.82 17.25 -17.36
N PHE A 20 30.71 18.23 -17.54
CA PHE A 20 31.70 18.64 -16.51
C PHE A 20 31.11 19.42 -15.34
N ALA A 21 29.91 19.98 -15.51
CA ALA A 21 29.07 20.53 -14.45
C ALA A 21 27.65 19.94 -14.58
N PRO A 22 27.00 19.55 -13.47
CA PRO A 22 25.66 18.98 -13.50
C PRO A 22 24.63 20.01 -13.96
N MET A 23 23.58 19.55 -14.62
CA MET A 23 22.43 20.40 -14.95
C MET A 23 21.64 20.67 -13.67
N GLU A 24 21.44 21.94 -13.35
CA GLU A 24 20.57 22.32 -12.24
C GLU A 24 19.11 22.05 -12.62
N VAL A 25 18.44 21.24 -11.80
CA VAL A 25 17.00 20.95 -11.94
C VAL A 25 16.20 21.72 -10.89
N CYS A 26 14.90 21.89 -11.13
CA CYS A 26 14.03 22.50 -10.14
C CYS A 26 13.92 21.66 -8.86
N LYS A 27 13.53 22.29 -7.75
CA LYS A 27 13.40 21.63 -6.44
C LYS A 27 12.47 20.42 -6.46
N ASP A 28 11.35 20.51 -7.18
CA ASP A 28 10.32 19.47 -7.25
C ASP A 28 10.43 18.63 -8.54
N PHE A 29 11.66 18.48 -9.03
CA PHE A 29 11.93 17.71 -10.24
C PHE A 29 11.50 16.25 -10.08
N ARG A 30 10.86 15.71 -11.11
CA ARG A 30 10.34 14.35 -11.13
C ARG A 30 11.31 13.42 -11.86
N GLY A 31 12.41 13.10 -11.20
CA GLY A 31 13.38 12.14 -11.69
C GLY A 31 13.04 10.71 -11.27
N LYS A 32 14.08 9.89 -11.15
CA LYS A 32 14.00 8.46 -10.82
C LYS A 32 13.27 8.22 -9.50
N PRO A 33 12.22 7.37 -9.49
CA PRO A 33 11.64 6.89 -8.25
C PRO A 33 12.65 6.03 -7.48
N GLU A 34 13.04 6.47 -6.29
CA GLU A 34 13.90 5.74 -5.37
C GLU A 34 13.06 5.05 -4.30
N HIS A 35 13.24 3.73 -4.16
CA HIS A 35 12.50 2.92 -3.21
C HIS A 35 13.43 2.42 -2.09
N ARG A 36 13.05 2.72 -0.85
CA ARG A 36 13.73 2.33 0.39
C ARG A 36 12.99 1.16 1.04
N ALA A 37 13.55 -0.04 0.93
CA ALA A 37 12.89 -1.28 1.36
C ALA A 37 12.76 -1.37 2.90
N GLU A 38 13.62 -0.68 3.63
CA GLU A 38 13.58 -0.54 5.08
C GLU A 38 12.27 0.11 5.56
N ASP A 39 11.83 1.17 4.88
CA ASP A 39 10.64 1.97 5.24
C ASP A 39 9.35 1.42 4.59
N CYS A 40 9.49 0.55 3.58
CA CYS A 40 8.36 -0.02 2.86
C CYS A 40 7.67 -1.12 3.67
N ILE A 41 6.35 -1.02 3.79
CA ILE A 41 5.49 -2.02 4.44
C ILE A 41 4.86 -3.01 3.46
N ALA A 42 5.16 -2.90 2.16
CA ALA A 42 4.63 -3.75 1.09
C ALA A 42 3.08 -3.80 0.97
N CYS A 43 2.40 -2.68 1.25
CA CYS A 43 0.93 -2.57 1.19
C CYS A 43 0.32 -2.44 -0.23
N ALA A 44 1.17 -2.39 -1.28
CA ALA A 44 0.77 -2.24 -2.68
C ALA A 44 0.04 -0.93 -3.08
N ALA A 45 -0.05 0.08 -2.21
CA ALA A 45 -0.68 1.37 -2.56
C ALA A 45 -0.08 2.01 -3.83
N CYS A 46 1.25 2.03 -3.94
CA CYS A 46 1.95 2.57 -5.10
C CYS A 46 1.71 1.75 -6.39
N THR A 47 1.47 0.44 -6.27
CA THR A 47 1.10 -0.43 -7.40
C THR A 47 -0.26 -0.01 -7.96
N VAL A 48 -1.26 0.16 -7.09
CA VAL A 48 -2.60 0.59 -7.48
C VAL A 48 -2.61 2.00 -8.08
N ALA A 49 -1.76 2.90 -7.55
CA ALA A 49 -1.67 4.27 -8.02
C ALA A 49 -0.90 4.43 -9.35
N CYS A 50 -0.19 3.41 -9.83
CA CYS A 50 0.69 3.53 -10.99
C CYS A 50 -0.09 3.43 -12.32
N PRO A 51 -0.23 4.52 -13.10
CA PRO A 51 -1.05 4.51 -14.31
C PRO A 51 -0.47 3.64 -15.43
N ALA A 52 0.86 3.49 -15.47
CA ALA A 52 1.56 2.68 -16.48
C ALA A 52 1.75 1.22 -16.08
N ASN A 53 1.31 0.83 -14.87
CA ASN A 53 1.61 -0.47 -14.25
C ASN A 53 3.11 -0.79 -14.28
N ALA A 54 3.96 0.23 -14.09
CA ALA A 54 5.42 0.11 -14.03
C ALA A 54 5.89 -0.51 -12.71
N ILE A 55 5.10 -0.34 -11.65
CA ILE A 55 5.30 -0.97 -10.35
C ILE A 55 4.39 -2.19 -10.26
N GLN A 56 4.92 -3.33 -9.82
CA GLN A 56 4.18 -4.58 -9.64
C GLN A 56 4.45 -5.18 -8.26
N MET A 57 3.51 -5.98 -7.78
CA MET A 57 3.66 -6.69 -6.52
C MET A 57 3.12 -8.11 -6.65
N GLU A 58 3.96 -9.09 -6.34
CA GLU A 58 3.66 -10.52 -6.45
C GLU A 58 3.77 -11.16 -5.08
N THR A 59 2.82 -12.02 -4.73
CA THR A 59 2.79 -12.72 -3.43
C THR A 59 2.95 -14.21 -3.67
N ASP A 60 3.96 -14.81 -3.05
CA ASP A 60 4.18 -16.25 -3.01
C ASP A 60 3.92 -16.75 -1.58
N THR A 61 2.75 -17.36 -1.37
CA THR A 61 2.37 -17.90 -0.08
C THR A 61 3.13 -19.18 0.29
N ALA A 62 3.67 -19.92 -0.68
CA ALA A 62 4.46 -21.12 -0.41
C ALA A 62 5.87 -20.74 0.07
N ALA A 63 6.48 -19.74 -0.57
CA ALA A 63 7.75 -19.16 -0.13
C ALA A 63 7.59 -18.18 1.05
N GLY A 64 6.37 -17.82 1.45
CA GLY A 64 6.12 -16.86 2.52
C GLY A 64 6.64 -15.45 2.19
N SER A 65 6.67 -15.08 0.91
CA SER A 65 7.31 -13.85 0.44
C SER A 65 6.37 -13.00 -0.42
N ARG A 66 6.67 -11.70 -0.46
CA ARG A 66 6.03 -10.73 -1.33
C ARG A 66 7.09 -9.88 -2.01
N THR A 67 7.08 -9.84 -3.33
CA THR A 67 8.09 -9.13 -4.12
C THR A 67 7.48 -7.88 -4.72
N TRP A 68 8.05 -6.73 -4.39
CA TRP A 68 7.83 -5.45 -5.07
C TRP A 68 8.81 -5.32 -6.22
N SER A 69 8.37 -4.81 -7.37
CA SER A 69 9.27 -4.48 -8.47
C SER A 69 8.86 -3.20 -9.19
N ILE A 70 9.82 -2.51 -9.79
CA ILE A 70 9.60 -1.38 -10.69
C ILE A 70 10.40 -1.57 -11.98
N ASN A 71 9.78 -1.25 -13.11
CA ASN A 71 10.42 -1.17 -14.42
C ASN A 71 10.47 0.31 -14.89
N TYR A 72 11.66 0.90 -14.84
CA TYR A 72 11.87 2.30 -15.25
C TYR A 72 11.63 2.55 -16.73
N GLY A 73 11.76 1.53 -17.59
CA GLY A 73 11.41 1.63 -19.01
C GLY A 73 9.91 1.75 -19.28
N ARG A 74 9.06 1.41 -18.30
CA ARG A 74 7.60 1.62 -18.34
C ARG A 74 7.14 2.83 -17.53
N CYS A 75 7.99 3.34 -16.64
CA CYS A 75 7.64 4.43 -15.76
C CYS A 75 7.46 5.72 -16.56
N VAL A 76 6.37 6.44 -16.30
CA VAL A 76 6.08 7.75 -16.91
C VAL A 76 6.41 8.92 -15.97
N PHE A 77 7.14 8.64 -14.87
CA PHE A 77 7.66 9.62 -13.91
C PHE A 77 6.60 10.60 -13.36
N CYS A 78 5.36 10.13 -13.20
CA CYS A 78 4.22 10.99 -12.86
C CYS A 78 4.13 11.42 -11.38
N GLY A 79 4.87 10.80 -10.45
CA GLY A 79 4.84 11.15 -9.02
C GLY A 79 3.79 10.44 -8.16
N ARG A 80 2.77 9.79 -8.75
CA ARG A 80 1.65 9.18 -7.99
C ARG A 80 2.06 8.10 -6.97
N CYS A 81 3.18 7.43 -7.19
CA CYS A 81 3.70 6.44 -6.24
C CYS A 81 4.25 7.09 -4.96
N GLU A 82 4.85 8.27 -5.06
CA GLU A 82 5.32 9.04 -3.91
C GLU A 82 4.14 9.57 -3.09
N GLU A 83 3.15 10.16 -3.77
CA GLU A 83 1.95 10.71 -3.12
C GLU A 83 1.12 9.64 -2.39
N SER A 84 1.05 8.42 -2.94
CA SER A 84 0.24 7.33 -2.37
C SER A 84 0.97 6.50 -1.30
N CYS A 85 2.26 6.70 -1.09
CA CYS A 85 3.02 5.90 -0.14
C CYS A 85 2.79 6.38 1.31
N PRO A 86 2.15 5.58 2.18
CA PRO A 86 1.83 6.02 3.54
C PRO A 86 3.07 6.20 4.44
N THR A 87 4.18 5.55 4.11
CA THR A 87 5.43 5.62 4.88
C THR A 87 6.50 6.48 4.20
N GLY A 88 6.24 7.02 3.01
CA GLY A 88 7.24 7.76 2.23
C GLY A 88 8.43 6.91 1.78
N ALA A 89 8.24 5.59 1.67
CA ALA A 89 9.27 4.63 1.27
C ALA A 89 9.66 4.71 -0.22
N ILE A 90 8.88 5.40 -1.05
CA ILE A 90 9.24 5.69 -2.44
C ILE A 90 9.11 7.19 -2.68
N ARG A 91 10.15 7.79 -3.27
CA ARG A 91 10.23 9.23 -3.56
C ARG A 91 10.84 9.49 -4.92
N LEU A 92 10.49 10.59 -5.56
CA LEU A 92 11.14 10.97 -6.81
C LEU A 92 12.42 11.75 -6.48
N SER A 93 13.53 11.32 -7.06
CA SER A 93 14.83 11.99 -6.89
C SER A 93 15.07 13.01 -7.99
N ALA A 94 16.19 13.73 -7.90
CA ALA A 94 16.70 14.59 -8.95
C ALA A 94 17.45 13.81 -10.07
N ASP A 95 17.65 12.49 -9.92
CA ASP A 95 18.39 11.67 -10.89
C ASP A 95 17.58 11.48 -12.18
N PHE A 96 18.14 11.89 -13.31
CA PHE A 96 17.56 11.72 -14.65
C PHE A 96 18.49 10.97 -15.62
N GLU A 97 19.72 10.66 -15.23
CA GLU A 97 20.74 10.05 -16.09
C GLU A 97 20.61 8.51 -16.08
N LEU A 98 19.44 8.02 -16.48
CA LEU A 98 19.04 6.61 -16.32
C LEU A 98 19.38 5.72 -17.53
N ALA A 99 20.27 6.18 -18.41
CA ALA A 99 20.68 5.41 -19.58
C ALA A 99 21.43 4.14 -19.15
N VAL A 100 21.05 2.98 -19.71
CA VAL A 100 21.66 1.69 -19.41
C VAL A 100 21.93 0.90 -20.69
N GLY A 101 22.89 -0.01 -20.64
CA GLY A 101 23.26 -0.86 -21.78
C GLY A 101 22.30 -2.03 -22.03
N SER A 102 21.50 -2.43 -21.03
CA SER A 102 20.57 -3.55 -21.15
C SER A 102 19.21 -3.23 -20.54
N LYS A 103 18.13 -3.83 -21.08
CA LYS A 103 16.76 -3.66 -20.54
C LYS A 103 16.62 -4.22 -19.11
N ALA A 104 17.42 -5.21 -18.73
CA ALA A 104 17.35 -5.81 -17.39
C ALA A 104 17.73 -4.80 -16.31
N ASP A 105 18.63 -3.86 -16.62
CA ASP A 105 19.12 -2.86 -15.67
C ASP A 105 18.09 -1.78 -15.33
N LEU A 106 17.02 -1.67 -16.13
CA LEU A 106 15.86 -0.80 -15.88
C LEU A 106 14.91 -1.37 -14.82
N THR A 107 15.17 -2.56 -14.30
CA THR A 107 14.30 -3.18 -13.29
C THR A 107 14.96 -3.16 -11.91
N ARG A 108 14.17 -2.90 -10.87
CA ARG A 108 14.56 -3.07 -9.46
C ARG A 108 13.52 -3.90 -8.73
N LYS A 109 13.96 -4.64 -7.71
CA LYS A 109 13.12 -5.52 -6.91
C LYS A 109 13.46 -5.40 -5.42
N ALA A 110 12.46 -5.60 -4.57
CA ALA A 110 12.61 -5.74 -3.13
C ALA A 110 11.69 -6.88 -2.65
N VAL A 111 12.17 -7.70 -1.71
CA VAL A 111 11.45 -8.87 -1.20
C VAL A 111 11.12 -8.66 0.27
N PHE A 112 9.89 -9.01 0.64
CA PHE A 112 9.34 -8.85 1.99
C PHE A 112 8.79 -10.19 2.48
N THR A 113 8.85 -10.42 3.79
CA THR A 113 8.31 -11.63 4.42
C THR A 113 6.83 -11.46 4.76
N LEU A 114 6.05 -12.53 4.64
CA LEU A 114 4.66 -12.57 5.08
C LEU A 114 4.57 -12.96 6.57
N ALA A 115 3.67 -12.30 7.31
CA ALA A 115 3.27 -12.72 8.64
C ALA A 115 2.36 -13.95 8.58
N GLY A 116 2.62 -14.90 9.49
CA GLY A 116 1.74 -16.01 9.78
C GLY A 116 0.59 -15.58 10.68
N CYS A 117 -0.60 -16.14 10.45
CA CYS A 117 -1.77 -15.92 11.29
C CYS A 117 -1.52 -16.42 12.72
N ALA A 118 -1.82 -15.60 13.74
CA ALA A 118 -1.72 -16.00 15.15
C ALA A 118 -2.61 -17.20 15.52
N CYS A 119 -3.68 -17.47 14.75
CA CYS A 119 -4.61 -18.58 14.98
C CYS A 119 -4.24 -19.87 14.23
N CYS A 120 -3.84 -19.78 12.94
CA CYS A 120 -3.65 -20.96 12.08
C CYS A 120 -2.27 -21.06 11.43
N GLY A 121 -1.36 -20.12 11.71
CA GLY A 121 0.01 -20.08 11.16
C GLY A 121 0.12 -19.72 9.67
N LYS A 122 -0.99 -19.74 8.90
CA LYS A 122 -0.95 -19.48 7.45
C LYS A 122 -0.47 -18.05 7.12
N PRO A 123 0.40 -17.87 6.12
CA PRO A 123 0.82 -16.54 5.68
C PRO A 123 -0.37 -15.80 5.05
N PHE A 124 -0.56 -14.53 5.38
CA PHE A 124 -1.74 -13.78 4.92
C PHE A 124 -1.50 -12.33 4.51
N ALA A 125 -0.49 -11.67 5.10
CA ALA A 125 -0.17 -10.27 4.84
C ALA A 125 1.33 -10.02 5.04
N PRO A 126 1.92 -8.94 4.50
CA PRO A 126 3.30 -8.56 4.79
C PRO A 126 3.52 -8.35 6.28
N ALA A 127 4.61 -8.89 6.83
CA ALA A 127 4.92 -8.78 8.25
C ALA A 127 5.03 -7.31 8.70
N LYS A 128 5.72 -6.49 7.91
CA LYS A 128 5.85 -5.05 8.18
C LYS A 128 4.51 -4.30 8.17
N GLU A 129 3.54 -4.71 7.35
CA GLU A 129 2.21 -4.12 7.34
C GLU A 129 1.43 -4.47 8.61
N VAL A 130 1.46 -5.74 9.01
CA VAL A 130 0.86 -6.22 10.26
C VAL A 130 1.44 -5.46 11.45
N ASP A 131 2.77 -5.35 11.53
CA ASP A 131 3.46 -4.62 12.59
C ASP A 131 3.13 -3.13 12.59
N TYR A 132 3.05 -2.50 11.42
CA TYR A 132 2.69 -1.10 11.27
C TYR A 132 1.29 -0.81 11.82
N VAL A 133 0.30 -1.61 11.41
CA VAL A 133 -1.09 -1.47 11.87
C VAL A 133 -1.21 -1.78 13.36
N ALA A 134 -0.53 -2.82 13.84
CA ALA A 134 -0.52 -3.18 15.26
C ALA A 134 0.03 -2.04 16.13
N ARG A 135 1.11 -1.38 15.69
CA ARG A 135 1.66 -0.19 16.37
C ARG A 135 0.68 0.98 16.37
N LEU A 136 0.04 1.26 15.24
CA LEU A 136 -0.91 2.36 15.12
C LEU A 136 -2.13 2.17 16.04
N LEU A 137 -2.70 0.96 16.07
CA LEU A 137 -3.81 0.65 16.97
C LEU A 137 -3.37 0.67 18.44
N GLY A 138 -2.15 0.20 18.73
CA GLY A 138 -1.58 0.25 20.08
C GLY A 138 -1.46 1.68 20.63
N GLN A 139 -1.26 2.69 19.78
CA GLN A 139 -1.24 4.11 20.20
C GLN A 139 -2.62 4.63 20.63
N THR A 140 -3.69 3.97 20.20
CA THR A 140 -5.07 4.33 20.56
C THR A 140 -5.61 3.54 21.75
N ALA A 141 -4.89 2.52 22.20
CA ALA A 141 -5.30 1.67 23.31
C ALA A 141 -5.26 2.43 24.64
N ARG A 142 -6.25 2.17 25.51
CA ARG A 142 -6.37 2.80 26.83
C ARG A 142 -5.69 1.99 27.94
N SER A 143 -5.32 0.75 27.65
CA SER A 143 -4.60 -0.15 28.55
C SER A 143 -3.69 -1.10 27.77
N GLU A 144 -2.72 -1.70 28.46
CA GLU A 144 -1.81 -2.70 27.88
C GLU A 144 -2.58 -3.94 27.40
N GLU A 145 -3.60 -4.38 28.15
CA GLU A 145 -4.47 -5.48 27.75
C GLU A 145 -5.24 -5.17 26.46
N GLU A 146 -5.74 -3.94 26.31
CA GLU A 146 -6.43 -3.52 25.09
C GLU A 146 -5.46 -3.49 23.91
N ALA A 147 -4.24 -2.98 24.11
CA ALA A 147 -3.20 -2.99 23.08
C ALA A 147 -2.87 -4.41 22.63
N GLU A 148 -2.75 -5.36 23.56
CA GLU A 148 -2.44 -6.75 23.24
C GLU A 148 -3.59 -7.44 22.48
N ARG A 149 -4.85 -7.22 22.87
CA ARG A 149 -6.00 -7.71 22.11
C ARG A 149 -6.01 -7.16 20.67
N LEU A 150 -5.69 -5.89 20.49
CA LEU A 150 -5.63 -5.25 19.17
C LEU A 150 -4.50 -5.86 18.32
N ARG A 151 -3.32 -6.10 18.91
CA ARG A 151 -2.21 -6.80 18.23
C ARG A 151 -2.61 -8.19 17.75
N LEU A 152 -3.21 -9.00 18.61
CA LEU A 152 -3.71 -10.34 18.26
C LEU A 152 -4.76 -10.29 17.15
N THR A 153 -5.64 -9.28 17.20
CA THR A 153 -6.64 -9.06 16.16
C THR A 153 -5.98 -8.74 14.83
N VAL A 154 -5.01 -7.83 14.77
CA VAL A 154 -4.30 -7.49 13.52
C VAL A 154 -3.49 -8.67 12.98
N ALA A 155 -2.88 -9.46 13.86
CA ALA A 155 -2.11 -10.67 13.51
C ALA A 155 -2.97 -11.87 13.08
N THR A 156 -4.30 -11.75 13.05
CA THR A 156 -5.21 -12.83 12.64
C THR A 156 -5.69 -12.63 11.20
N CYS A 157 -5.59 -13.69 10.38
CA CYS A 157 -5.98 -13.65 8.98
C CYS A 157 -7.50 -13.48 8.78
N PRO A 158 -7.95 -12.99 7.60
CA PRO A 158 -9.37 -12.76 7.33
C PRO A 158 -10.25 -14.01 7.49
N ALA A 159 -9.74 -15.20 7.15
CA ALA A 159 -10.49 -16.44 7.29
C ALA A 159 -10.75 -16.80 8.76
N CYS A 160 -9.73 -16.69 9.62
CA CYS A 160 -9.86 -16.95 11.05
C CYS A 160 -10.73 -15.90 11.74
N LYS A 161 -10.61 -14.62 11.37
CA LYS A 161 -11.50 -13.54 11.85
C LYS A 161 -12.97 -13.87 11.57
N ARG A 162 -13.30 -14.19 10.31
CA ARG A 162 -14.68 -14.57 9.93
C ARG A 162 -15.20 -15.77 10.73
N ALA A 163 -14.37 -16.79 10.96
CA ALA A 163 -14.77 -17.95 11.75
C ALA A 163 -15.06 -17.59 13.22
N GLN A 164 -14.24 -16.72 13.81
CA GLN A 164 -14.44 -16.21 15.17
C GLN A 164 -15.71 -15.35 15.27
N ASP A 165 -15.95 -14.46 14.30
CA ASP A 165 -17.13 -13.61 14.27
C ASP A 165 -18.42 -14.44 14.22
N VAL A 166 -18.46 -15.49 13.40
CA VAL A 166 -19.59 -16.44 13.34
C VAL A 166 -19.82 -17.12 14.69
N HIS A 167 -18.74 -17.58 15.35
CA HIS A 167 -18.84 -18.17 16.68
C HIS A 167 -19.37 -17.17 17.72
N GLN A 168 -18.88 -15.93 17.71
CA GLN A 168 -19.35 -14.88 18.62
C GLN A 168 -20.83 -14.58 18.41
N ILE A 169 -21.30 -14.40 17.17
CA ILE A 169 -22.71 -14.16 16.85
C ILE A 169 -23.60 -15.31 17.35
N ALA A 170 -23.16 -16.57 17.15
CA ALA A 170 -23.89 -17.74 17.65
C ALA A 170 -23.96 -17.76 19.19
N THR A 171 -22.87 -17.37 19.86
CA THR A 171 -22.78 -17.34 21.33
C THR A 171 -23.59 -16.18 21.94
N MET A 172 -23.66 -15.04 21.26
CA MET A 172 -24.45 -13.86 21.67
C MET A 172 -25.97 -14.07 21.54
N GLY A 173 -26.42 -15.22 21.01
CA GLY A 173 -27.84 -15.56 20.94
C GLY A 173 -28.65 -14.72 19.96
N ILE A 174 -28.01 -13.98 19.05
CA ILE A 174 -28.69 -13.15 18.04
C ILE A 174 -29.57 -14.01 17.13
N ALA A 175 -29.15 -15.25 16.85
CA ALA A 175 -29.97 -16.23 16.13
C ALA A 175 -31.31 -16.52 16.84
N ARG A 176 -31.35 -16.58 18.18
CA ARG A 176 -32.58 -16.83 18.94
C ARG A 176 -33.57 -15.65 18.94
N GLN A 177 -33.09 -14.42 18.71
CA GLN A 177 -33.94 -13.23 18.68
C GLN A 177 -34.68 -13.03 17.35
N MET A 178 -34.25 -13.67 16.26
CA MET A 178 -34.98 -13.65 14.99
C MET A 178 -36.12 -14.67 14.99
N ASP A 179 -35.88 -15.87 15.53
CA ASP A 179 -36.90 -16.90 15.68
C ASP A 179 -38.02 -16.48 16.66
N ALA A 180 -37.66 -15.83 17.78
CA ALA A 180 -38.65 -15.31 18.73
C ALA A 180 -39.58 -14.27 18.10
N ARG A 181 -39.03 -13.33 17.30
CA ARG A 181 -39.81 -12.27 16.63
C ARG A 181 -40.70 -12.80 15.50
N HIS A 182 -40.33 -13.88 14.81
CA HIS A 182 -41.22 -14.54 13.85
C HIS A 182 -42.29 -15.41 14.52
N SER A 183 -42.01 -15.98 15.70
CA SER A 183 -43.01 -16.74 16.46
C SER A 183 -44.11 -15.85 17.08
N GLU A 184 -43.77 -14.62 17.48
CA GLU A 184 -44.73 -13.66 18.05
C GLU A 184 -45.59 -12.99 16.95
N ALA A 185 -44.99 -12.67 15.79
CA ALA A 185 -45.73 -12.15 14.64
C ALA A 185 -46.69 -13.19 14.01
N GLY A 186 -46.36 -14.49 14.09
CA GLY A 186 -47.23 -15.58 13.63
C GLY A 186 -48.42 -15.88 14.56
N ARG A 187 -48.43 -15.34 15.79
CA ARG A 187 -49.50 -15.54 16.77
C ARG A 187 -50.58 -14.46 16.67
N SER A 188 -50.22 -13.22 16.32
CA SER A 188 -51.22 -12.12 16.20
C SER A 188 -52.06 -12.17 14.93
N VAL A 189 -51.64 -12.89 13.88
CA VAL A 189 -52.42 -13.01 12.63
C VAL A 189 -53.53 -14.06 12.75
N LYS A 190 -53.35 -15.10 13.57
CA LYS A 190 -54.34 -16.18 13.75
C LYS A 190 -55.54 -15.81 14.64
N GLU A 191 -55.47 -14.75 15.44
CA GLU A 191 -56.59 -14.29 16.29
C GLU A 191 -57.54 -13.32 15.59
N LEU A 192 -57.19 -12.82 14.39
CA LEU A 192 -58.03 -11.89 13.60
C LEU A 192 -58.91 -12.60 12.54
N GLU A 193 -58.73 -13.91 12.32
CA GLU A 193 -59.47 -14.68 11.30
C GLU A 193 -60.58 -15.60 11.87
N THR A 194 -60.85 -15.54 13.18
CA THR A 194 -61.89 -16.34 13.84
C THR A 194 -62.78 -15.48 14.73
N THR A 195 -63.55 -14.58 14.15
CA THR A 195 -64.76 -14.03 14.77
C THR A 195 -65.86 -14.03 13.70
N PRO A 196 -67.05 -14.61 13.97
CA PRO A 196 -68.07 -14.90 12.95
C PRO A 196 -68.68 -13.67 12.28
#